data_AF-A0A4Y3TTG7-F1
#
_entry.id   AF-A0A4Y3TTG7-F1
#
_cell.length_a   1.000
_cell.length_b   1.000
_cell.length_c   1.000
_cell.angle_alpha   90.00
_cell.angle_beta   90.00
_cell.angle_gamma   90.00
#
_symmetry.space_group_name_H-M   'P 1'
#
loop_
_entity.id
_entity.type
_entity.pdbx_description
1 polymer ?
#
loop_
_entity_poly.entity_id
_entity_poly.type
_entity_poly.pdbx_seq_one_letter_code
_entity_poly.pdbx_strand_id
1 'polypeptide(L)'
;MEDLQITQEDNQLVVRGRQTDDGEEKVFLHRGIASRQFQKAFVLAEGIETGGAWLDNGLLHIDLFRPQPEVRVRQIEIIQGGQKRAGATLKPRSTARVLRPVTDVSDS
;
A
#
# COMPACT_ATOMS: atom_id res chain seq x y z
N MET A 1 14.41 -12.96 -3.88
CA MET A 1 13.12 -12.31 -4.25
C MET A 1 13.14 -10.80 -3.94
N GLU A 2 14.27 -10.22 -3.52
CA GLU A 2 14.37 -8.80 -3.08
C GLU A 2 14.69 -7.82 -4.22
N ASP A 3 14.81 -8.34 -5.46
CA ASP A 3 15.30 -7.60 -6.62
C ASP A 3 14.22 -6.78 -7.35
N LEU A 4 12.95 -7.00 -7.04
CA LEU A 4 11.82 -6.27 -7.64
C LEU A 4 10.83 -5.86 -6.56
N GLN A 5 10.45 -4.58 -6.60
CA GLN A 5 9.47 -3.99 -5.71
C GLN A 5 8.42 -3.24 -6.52
N ILE A 6 7.15 -3.46 -6.20
CA ILE A 6 6.00 -2.75 -6.77
C ILE A 6 5.28 -2.06 -5.62
N THR A 7 5.03 -0.76 -5.77
CA THR A 7 4.28 0.04 -4.80
C THR A 7 3.28 0.91 -5.54
N GLN A 8 2.09 1.04 -4.95
CA GLN A 8 1.08 1.98 -5.42
C GLN A 8 0.86 3.05 -4.35
N GLU A 9 0.90 4.31 -4.77
CA GLU A 9 0.57 5.48 -3.95
C GLU A 9 -0.41 6.34 -4.75
N ASP A 10 -1.61 6.56 -4.21
CA ASP A 10 -2.73 7.19 -4.92
C ASP A 10 -3.00 6.54 -6.30
N ASN A 11 -2.84 7.32 -7.38
CA ASN A 11 -2.97 6.87 -8.76
C ASN A 11 -1.62 6.55 -9.42
N GLN A 12 -0.52 6.46 -8.68
CA GLN A 12 0.79 6.20 -9.24
C GLN A 12 1.27 4.80 -8.89
N LEU A 13 1.62 4.02 -9.92
CA LEU A 13 2.24 2.72 -9.79
C LEU A 13 3.74 2.86 -10.03
N VAL A 14 4.55 2.47 -9.05
CA VAL A 14 6.01 2.55 -9.10
C VAL A 14 6.59 1.14 -9.07
N VAL A 15 7.38 0.82 -10.09
CA VAL A 15 8.14 -0.42 -10.22
C VAL A 15 9.62 -0.11 -10.07
N ARG A 16 10.25 -0.74 -9.09
CA ARG A 16 11.68 -0.65 -8.83
C ARG A 16 12.32 -2.01 -9.03
N GLY A 17 13.40 -2.04 -9.79
CA GLY A 17 14.27 -3.20 -9.88
C GLY A 17 15.67 -2.88 -9.40
N ARG A 18 16.23 -3.78 -8.61
CA ARG A 18 17.64 -3.76 -8.19
C ARG A 18 18.18 -5.15 -8.43
N GLN A 19 19.37 -5.26 -8.99
CA GLN A 19 20.09 -6.53 -8.97
C GLN A 19 21.24 -6.34 -8.00
N THR A 20 21.30 -7.17 -6.96
CA THR A 20 22.47 -7.25 -6.09
C THR A 20 23.56 -7.98 -6.87
N ASP A 21 24.70 -7.32 -7.07
CA ASP A 21 25.88 -7.98 -7.66
C ASP A 21 26.42 -8.94 -6.60
N ASP A 22 26.15 -10.23 -6.78
CA ASP A 22 26.81 -11.28 -6.02
C ASP A 22 28.31 -11.20 -6.34
N GLY A 23 29.10 -10.76 -5.35
CA GLY A 23 30.53 -10.39 -5.44
C GLY A 23 31.49 -11.52 -5.84
N GLU A 24 31.04 -12.51 -6.58
CA GLU A 24 31.91 -13.42 -7.30
C GLU A 24 32.50 -12.70 -8.51
N GLU A 25 33.82 -12.75 -8.61
CA GLU A 25 34.64 -12.22 -9.68
C GLU A 25 34.35 -12.95 -11.01
N LYS A 26 33.13 -12.78 -11.53
CA LYS A 26 32.70 -13.34 -12.81
C LYS A 26 33.34 -12.50 -13.91
N VAL A 27 34.35 -13.07 -14.55
CA VAL A 27 35.01 -12.48 -15.72
C VAL A 27 34.06 -12.57 -16.91
N PHE A 28 33.28 -11.51 -17.14
CA PHE A 28 32.41 -11.40 -18.31
C PHE A 28 33.23 -10.94 -19.51
N LEU A 29 33.23 -11.73 -20.60
CA LEU A 29 33.87 -11.32 -21.86
C LEU A 29 33.25 -10.02 -22.39
N HIS A 30 31.92 -9.97 -22.58
CA HIS A 30 31.15 -8.77 -22.93
C HIS A 30 29.78 -8.78 -22.23
N ARG A 31 29.42 -7.68 -21.55
CA ARG A 31 28.11 -7.50 -20.89
C ARG A 31 27.31 -6.45 -21.66
N GLY A 32 26.57 -6.89 -22.68
CA GLY A 32 25.81 -6.00 -23.58
C GLY A 32 24.67 -5.23 -22.91
N ILE A 33 24.13 -5.75 -21.79
CA ILE A 33 23.12 -5.09 -20.98
C ILE A 33 23.58 -5.19 -19.52
N ALA A 34 24.02 -4.07 -18.95
CA ALA A 34 24.37 -4.02 -17.54
C ALA A 34 23.10 -4.18 -16.68
N SER A 35 23.16 -5.00 -15.62
CA SER A 35 22.10 -5.16 -14.63
C SER A 35 21.99 -3.90 -13.76
N ARG A 36 21.46 -2.83 -14.34
CA ARG A 36 21.31 -1.55 -13.66
C ARG A 36 20.05 -1.56 -12.82
N GLN A 37 20.11 -0.85 -11.69
CA GLN A 37 18.92 -0.51 -10.95
C GLN A 37 18.02 0.36 -11.85
N PHE A 38 16.71 0.11 -11.79
CA PHE A 38 15.73 0.89 -12.54
C PHE A 38 14.56 1.29 -11.66
N GLN A 39 13.97 2.43 -12.00
CA GLN A 39 12.66 2.84 -11.53
C GLN A 39 11.82 3.24 -12.73
N LYS A 40 10.57 2.75 -12.75
CA LYS A 40 9.54 3.13 -13.72
C LYS A 40 8.30 3.52 -12.94
N ALA A 41 7.71 4.64 -13.31
CA ALA A 41 6.51 5.16 -12.69
C ALA A 41 5.44 5.35 -13.75
N PHE A 42 4.22 4.92 -13.43
CA PHE A 42 3.07 4.96 -14.30
C PHE A 42 1.95 5.71 -13.59
N VAL A 43 1.28 6.61 -14.30
CA VAL A 43 0.05 7.26 -13.79
C VAL A 43 -1.12 6.41 -14.24
N LEU A 44 -1.89 5.92 -13.28
CA LEU A 44 -3.11 5.17 -13.48
C LEU A 44 -4.28 6.14 -13.69
N ALA A 45 -5.19 5.76 -14.57
CA ALA A 45 -6.44 6.48 -14.74
C ALA A 45 -7.35 6.29 -13.52
N GLU A 46 -8.32 7.18 -13.36
CA GLU A 46 -9.34 7.05 -12.31
C GLU A 46 -10.11 5.73 -12.41
N GLY A 47 -10.34 5.11 -11.26
CA GLY A 47 -11.04 3.83 -11.14
C GLY A 47 -10.26 2.62 -11.65
N ILE A 48 -8.95 2.73 -11.88
CA ILE A 48 -8.09 1.57 -12.13
C ILE A 48 -7.54 1.04 -10.81
N GLU A 49 -7.64 -0.26 -10.62
CA GLU A 49 -7.11 -1.00 -9.47
C GLU A 49 -6.08 -2.04 -9.94
N THR A 50 -5.11 -2.33 -9.07
CA THR A 50 -4.08 -3.35 -9.30
C THR A 50 -4.54 -4.68 -8.71
N GLY A 51 -4.51 -5.75 -9.50
CA GLY A 51 -4.94 -7.08 -9.06
C GLY A 51 -3.83 -7.96 -8.53
N GLY A 52 -2.94 -8.36 -9.43
CA GLY A 52 -1.82 -9.24 -9.15
C GLY A 52 -0.60 -8.86 -9.96
N ALA A 53 0.55 -9.41 -9.57
CA ALA A 53 1.79 -9.26 -10.31
C ALA A 53 2.59 -10.56 -10.24
N TRP A 54 3.21 -10.94 -11.35
CA TRP A 54 4.07 -12.13 -11.43
C TRP A 54 5.18 -11.92 -12.45
N LEU A 55 6.25 -12.68 -12.29
CA LEU A 55 7.36 -12.71 -13.22
C LEU A 55 7.27 -14.00 -14.04
N ASP A 56 7.29 -13.88 -15.36
CA ASP A 56 7.38 -15.04 -16.27
C ASP A 56 8.42 -14.74 -17.36
N ASN A 57 9.36 -15.67 -17.57
CA ASN A 57 10.44 -15.54 -18.55
C ASN A 57 11.21 -14.20 -18.49
N GLY A 58 11.39 -13.65 -17.29
CA GLY A 58 12.08 -12.37 -17.08
C GLY A 58 11.24 -11.12 -17.39
N LEU A 59 9.96 -11.28 -17.71
CA LEU A 59 9.01 -10.19 -17.91
C LEU A 59 8.10 -10.06 -16.69
N LEU A 60 7.95 -8.83 -16.21
CA LEU A 60 7.04 -8.52 -15.13
C LEU A 60 5.65 -8.25 -15.71
N HIS A 61 4.69 -9.08 -15.32
CA HIS A 61 3.27 -8.91 -15.59
C HIS A 61 2.59 -8.24 -14.40
N ILE A 62 1.72 -7.28 -14.66
CA ILE A 62 0.91 -6.58 -13.66
C ILE A 62 -0.52 -6.46 -14.20
N ASP A 63 -1.48 -7.01 -13.47
CA ASP A 63 -2.89 -6.92 -13.84
C ASP A 63 -3.48 -5.60 -13.36
N LEU A 64 -4.09 -4.87 -14.30
CA LEU A 64 -4.82 -3.64 -14.05
C LEU A 64 -6.26 -3.81 -14.53
N PHE A 65 -7.22 -3.50 -13.68
CA PHE A 65 -8.64 -3.60 -14.03
C PHE A 65 -9.43 -2.41 -13.50
N ARG A 66 -10.58 -2.15 -14.14
CA ARG A 66 -11.56 -1.17 -13.66
C ARG A 66 -12.74 -1.92 -13.06
N PRO A 67 -12.89 -1.99 -11.72
CA PRO A 67 -14.05 -2.62 -11.14
C PRO A 67 -15.32 -1.85 -11.49
N GLN A 68 -16.37 -2.59 -11.82
CA GLN A 68 -17.68 -1.99 -12.03
C GLN A 68 -18.27 -1.63 -10.65
N PRO A 69 -18.82 -0.41 -10.46
CA PRO A 69 -19.44 -0.05 -9.19
C PRO A 69 -20.59 -0.99 -8.86
N GLU A 70 -20.58 -1.55 -7.65
CA GLU A 70 -21.65 -2.40 -7.14
C GLU A 70 -22.84 -1.52 -6.72
N VAL A 71 -23.95 -1.60 -7.45
CA VAL A 71 -25.16 -0.84 -7.12
C VAL A 71 -25.92 -1.55 -6.01
N ARG A 72 -25.69 -1.12 -4.76
CA ARG A 72 -26.46 -1.62 -3.61
C ARG A 72 -27.71 -0.77 -3.37
N VAL A 73 -28.85 -1.26 -3.86
CA VAL A 73 -30.16 -0.68 -3.54
C VAL A 73 -30.45 -0.90 -2.05
N ARG A 74 -30.71 0.18 -1.32
CA ARG A 74 -31.11 0.13 0.10
C ARG A 74 -32.46 0.80 0.26
N GLN A 75 -33.37 0.12 0.96
CA GLN A 75 -34.60 0.74 1.41
C GLN A 75 -34.29 1.64 2.61
N ILE A 76 -34.68 2.90 2.54
CA ILE A 76 -34.57 3.84 3.66
C ILE A 76 -35.93 3.93 4.33
N GLU A 77 -35.99 3.56 5.61
CA GLU A 77 -37.21 3.72 6.40
C GLU A 77 -37.51 5.21 6.61
N ILE A 78 -38.76 5.59 6.32
CA ILE A 78 -39.27 6.94 6.58
C ILE A 78 -39.88 6.93 7.99
N ILE A 79 -39.18 7.55 8.93
CA ILE A 79 -39.72 7.82 10.27
C ILE A 79 -40.57 9.10 10.24
N GLN A 80 -41.77 9.06 10.82
CA GLN A 80 -42.59 10.26 10.99
C GLN A 80 -41.87 11.29 11.88
N GLY A 81 -41.79 12.53 11.40
CA GLY A 81 -41.21 13.65 12.13
C GLY A 81 -41.99 13.93 13.41
N GLY A 82 -41.46 13.44 14.53
CA GLY A 82 -42.08 13.56 15.86
C GLY A 82 -41.39 12.72 16.92
N GLN A 83 -40.71 11.64 16.51
CA GLN A 83 -39.74 10.97 17.37
C GLN A 83 -38.34 11.42 16.99
N LYS A 84 -37.73 12.22 17.88
CA LYS A 84 -36.32 12.60 17.82
C LYS A 84 -35.51 11.36 17.46
N ARG A 85 -34.64 11.48 16.45
CA ARG A 85 -33.50 10.59 16.29
C ARG A 85 -32.71 10.62 17.60
N ALA A 86 -32.93 9.65 18.48
CA ALA A 86 -31.99 9.30 19.53
C ALA A 86 -30.81 8.58 18.86
N GLY A 87 -30.14 9.29 17.96
CA GLY A 87 -29.01 8.81 17.19
C GLY A 87 -27.72 9.10 17.93
N ALA A 88 -27.25 8.06 18.62
CA ALA A 88 -25.86 7.81 18.97
C ALA A 88 -25.17 8.83 19.91
N THR A 89 -25.29 8.58 21.22
CA THR A 89 -24.21 8.89 22.17
C THR A 89 -22.97 8.11 21.75
N LEU A 90 -22.11 8.73 20.94
CA LEU A 90 -20.71 8.36 20.84
C LEU A 90 -20.14 8.54 22.25
N LYS A 91 -19.95 7.44 22.98
CA LYS A 91 -19.17 7.47 24.23
C LYS A 91 -17.81 8.05 23.88
N PRO A 92 -17.37 9.18 24.46
CA PRO A 92 -15.97 9.56 24.35
C PRO A 92 -15.17 8.43 24.99
N ARG A 93 -14.24 7.86 24.22
CA ARG A 93 -13.29 6.87 24.71
C ARG A 93 -12.32 7.59 25.67
N SER A 94 -12.72 7.81 26.91
CA SER A 94 -11.81 8.18 27.99
C SER A 94 -11.24 6.91 28.62
N THR A 95 -10.00 6.60 28.27
CA THR A 95 -9.08 5.97 29.21
C THR A 95 -7.82 6.81 29.22
N ALA A 96 -7.81 7.80 30.11
CA ALA A 96 -6.58 8.32 30.64
C ALA A 96 -5.86 7.16 31.34
N ARG A 97 -4.69 6.75 30.83
CA ARG A 97 -3.68 6.07 31.63
C ARG A 97 -2.44 6.95 31.66
N VAL A 98 -2.48 7.85 32.63
CA VAL A 98 -1.39 8.31 33.50
C VAL A 98 0.02 8.14 32.91
N LEU A 99 0.59 9.28 32.48
CA LEU A 99 2.04 9.50 32.51
C LEU A 99 2.51 9.31 33.95
N ARG A 100 3.35 8.31 34.19
CA ARG A 100 4.19 8.27 35.39
C ARG A 100 5.51 8.96 35.04
N PRO A 101 5.88 10.06 35.70
CA PRO A 101 7.28 10.45 35.73
C PRO A 101 8.00 9.43 36.62
N VAL A 102 8.92 8.65 36.05
CA VAL A 102 9.95 7.98 36.88
C VAL A 102 11.02 9.03 37.08
N THR A 103 11.01 9.60 38.28
CA THR A 103 12.09 10.44 38.80
C THR A 103 13.38 9.62 38.89
N ASP A 104 14.47 10.33 38.60
CA ASP A 104 15.87 9.97 38.76
C ASP A 104 16.13 9.12 40.02
N VAL A 105 16.86 8.02 39.86
CA VAL A 105 17.61 7.39 40.94
C VAL A 105 19.07 7.37 40.51
N SER A 106 19.74 8.47 40.81
CA SER A 106 21.16 8.47 41.13
C SER A 106 21.38 7.61 42.37
N ASP A 107 22.10 6.50 42.26
CA ASP A 107 23.10 6.11 43.27
C ASP A 107 24.11 5.09 42.72
N SER A 108 25.39 5.44 42.94
CA SER A 108 26.66 4.70 42.77
C SER A 108 27.19 4.41 41.36
#